data_AF-A0A0M0L085-F1
#
_entry.id   AF-A0A0M0L085-F1
#
_cell.length_a   1.000
_cell.length_b   1.000
_cell.length_c   1.000
_cell.angle_alpha   90.00
_cell.angle_beta   90.00
_cell.angle_gamma   90.00
#
_symmetry.space_group_name_H-M   'P 1'
#
loop_
_entity.id
_entity.type
_entity.pdbx_description
1 polymer ?
#
loop_
_entity_poly.entity_id
_entity_poly.type
_entity_poly.pdbx_seq_one_letter_code
_entity_poly.pdbx_strand_id
1 'polypeptide(L)'
;MRDILLYLISPLLAFVGGFCTYVVILKVGYDETLVDGTAVLVWGSLIFLAICMPLYRGIIYAIDKRFTSYKDLLYPLGCMLLFAVPTAAIMLIWGDMKPFLPEAMLFHSFFIMSGLIFGLCHWVIKKMPPFSDSSPTYKS
;
A
#
# COMPACT_ATOMS: atom_id res chain seq x y z
N MET A 1 -7.84 17.54 -8.07
CA MET A 1 -6.70 16.69 -8.48
C MET A 1 -6.00 15.98 -7.32
N ARG A 2 -5.70 16.66 -6.20
CA ARG A 2 -5.02 16.05 -5.04
C ARG A 2 -5.74 14.81 -4.49
N ASP A 3 -7.06 14.83 -4.45
CA ASP A 3 -7.85 13.66 -4.05
C ASP A 3 -7.68 12.51 -5.05
N ILE A 4 -7.80 12.75 -6.36
CA ILE A 4 -7.60 11.71 -7.39
C ILE A 4 -6.21 11.03 -7.22
N LEU A 5 -5.17 11.81 -6.92
CA LEU A 5 -3.83 11.26 -6.65
C LEU A 5 -3.80 10.35 -5.41
N LEU A 6 -4.51 10.71 -4.34
CA LEU A 6 -4.59 9.95 -3.09
C LEU A 6 -5.53 8.74 -3.14
N TYR A 7 -6.57 8.80 -3.97
CA TYR A 7 -7.62 7.78 -4.02
C TYR A 7 -7.43 6.77 -5.14
N LEU A 8 -6.69 7.14 -6.19
CA LEU A 8 -6.60 6.33 -7.40
C LEU A 8 -5.16 6.02 -7.80
N ILE A 9 -4.26 7.00 -7.69
CA ILE A 9 -2.86 6.82 -8.09
C ILE A 9 -2.04 6.15 -6.98
N SER A 10 -2.14 6.60 -5.73
CA SER A 10 -1.37 5.99 -4.63
C SER A 10 -1.70 4.51 -4.36
N PRO A 11 -2.97 4.04 -4.40
CA PRO A 11 -3.25 2.61 -4.24
C PRO A 11 -2.73 1.81 -5.43
N LEU A 12 -2.83 2.35 -6.65
CA LEU A 12 -2.33 1.68 -7.86
C LEU A 12 -0.81 1.50 -7.80
N LEU A 13 -0.05 2.56 -7.48
CA LEU A 13 1.40 2.46 -7.31
C LEU A 13 1.80 1.53 -6.17
N ALA A 14 1.07 1.59 -5.04
CA ALA A 14 1.32 0.71 -3.90
C ALA A 14 1.13 -0.76 -4.28
N PHE A 15 0.03 -1.08 -4.96
CA PHE A 15 -0.26 -2.44 -5.43
C PHE A 15 0.82 -2.93 -6.41
N VAL A 16 1.16 -2.11 -7.42
CA VAL A 16 2.17 -2.47 -8.41
C VAL A 16 3.53 -2.69 -7.77
N GLY A 17 3.98 -1.80 -6.88
CA GLY A 17 5.28 -1.96 -6.22
C GLY A 17 5.32 -3.12 -5.23
N GLY A 18 4.22 -3.39 -4.53
CA GLY A 18 4.05 -4.62 -3.75
C GLY A 18 4.16 -5.87 -4.63
N PHE A 19 3.44 -5.90 -5.75
CA PHE A 19 3.43 -7.03 -6.67
C PHE A 19 4.81 -7.25 -7.31
N CYS A 20 5.49 -6.20 -7.74
CA CYS A 20 6.86 -6.30 -8.23
C CYS A 20 7.78 -6.92 -7.17
N THR A 21 7.66 -6.51 -5.90
CA THR A 21 8.46 -7.05 -4.79
C THR A 21 8.16 -8.53 -4.56
N TYR A 22 6.89 -8.92 -4.60
CA TYR A 22 6.47 -10.31 -4.54
C TYR A 22 7.14 -11.15 -5.63
N VAL A 23 7.07 -10.71 -6.90
CA VAL A 23 7.64 -11.42 -8.05
C VAL A 23 9.17 -11.50 -7.94
N VAL A 24 9.82 -10.41 -7.52
CA VAL A 24 11.28 -10.38 -7.36
C VAL A 24 11.72 -11.35 -6.25
N ILE A 25 11.06 -11.36 -5.10
CA ILE A 25 11.42 -12.27 -4.00
C ILE A 25 11.12 -13.72 -4.38
N LEU A 26 10.01 -13.98 -5.10
CA LEU A 26 9.73 -15.32 -5.62
C LEU A 26 10.85 -15.80 -6.53
N LYS A 27 11.30 -14.95 -7.47
CA LYS A 27 12.32 -15.34 -8.44
C LYS A 27 13.74 -15.40 -7.85
N VAL A 28 14.09 -14.47 -6.96
CA VAL A 28 15.46 -14.36 -6.42
C VAL A 28 15.63 -15.17 -5.15
N GLY A 29 14.61 -15.19 -4.28
CA GLY A 29 14.66 -15.86 -2.99
C GLY A 29 14.32 -17.35 -3.05
N TYR A 30 13.41 -17.73 -3.95
CA TYR A 30 12.91 -19.11 -4.02
C TYR A 30 13.22 -19.80 -5.36
N ASP A 31 13.82 -19.09 -6.33
CA ASP A 31 14.04 -19.53 -7.72
C ASP A 31 12.79 -20.07 -8.42
N GLU A 32 11.62 -19.63 -7.97
CA GLU A 32 10.33 -20.02 -8.53
C GLU A 32 9.78 -18.93 -9.46
N THR A 33 8.86 -19.34 -10.34
CA THR A 33 8.11 -18.44 -11.21
C THR A 33 6.62 -18.62 -11.00
N LEU A 34 5.85 -17.55 -11.13
CA LEU A 34 4.39 -17.64 -11.13
C LEU A 34 3.92 -18.48 -12.32
N VAL A 35 3.48 -19.71 -12.04
CA VAL A 35 2.89 -20.62 -13.04
C VAL A 35 1.55 -20.08 -13.53
N ASP A 36 0.74 -19.50 -12.62
CA ASP A 36 -0.46 -18.71 -12.94
C ASP A 36 -0.50 -17.44 -12.08
N GLY A 37 -0.04 -16.32 -12.66
CA GLY A 37 -0.04 -15.02 -12.00
C GLY A 37 -1.44 -14.39 -11.86
N THR A 38 -2.44 -14.93 -12.57
CA THR A 38 -3.78 -14.36 -12.64
C THR A 38 -4.47 -14.45 -11.29
N ALA A 39 -4.33 -15.58 -10.59
CA ALA A 39 -4.91 -15.75 -9.27
C ALA A 39 -4.34 -14.74 -8.27
N VAL A 40 -3.01 -14.55 -8.24
CA VAL A 40 -2.36 -13.59 -7.33
C VAL A 40 -2.73 -12.15 -7.68
N LEU A 41 -2.83 -11.81 -8.96
CA LEU A 41 -3.26 -10.48 -9.39
C LEU A 41 -4.73 -10.20 -9.04
N VAL A 42 -5.64 -11.12 -9.34
CA VAL A 42 -7.08 -10.95 -9.11
C VAL A 42 -7.40 -10.98 -7.61
N TRP A 43 -6.98 -12.02 -6.90
CA TRP A 43 -7.26 -12.13 -5.46
C TRP A 43 -6.45 -11.12 -4.64
N GLY A 44 -5.19 -10.90 -5.01
CA GLY A 44 -4.36 -9.88 -4.39
C GLY A 44 -4.95 -8.48 -4.57
N SER A 45 -5.45 -8.13 -5.75
CA SER A 45 -6.06 -6.81 -5.98
C SER A 45 -7.37 -6.64 -5.23
N LEU A 46 -8.22 -7.68 -5.18
CA LEU A 46 -9.46 -7.65 -4.40
C LEU A 46 -9.18 -7.44 -2.91
N ILE A 47 -8.25 -8.19 -2.33
CA ILE A 47 -7.88 -8.07 -0.91
C ILE A 47 -7.20 -6.73 -0.64
N PHE A 48 -6.36 -6.27 -1.56
CA PHE A 48 -5.71 -4.98 -1.44
C PHE A 48 -6.73 -3.83 -1.41
N LEU A 49 -7.70 -3.82 -2.32
CA LEU A 49 -8.72 -2.78 -2.39
C LEU A 49 -9.75 -2.88 -1.25
N ALA A 50 -10.21 -4.09 -0.92
CA ALA A 50 -11.26 -4.30 0.08
C ALA A 50 -10.75 -4.17 1.52
N ILE A 51 -9.48 -4.52 1.78
CA ILE A 51 -8.93 -4.61 3.14
C ILE A 51 -7.76 -3.65 3.32
N CYS A 52 -6.73 -3.72 2.48
CA CYS A 52 -5.50 -2.93 2.72
C CYS A 52 -5.73 -1.43 2.56
N MET A 53 -6.42 -1.02 1.50
CA MET A 53 -6.72 0.38 1.24
C MET A 53 -7.49 1.05 2.40
N PRO A 54 -8.62 0.51 2.89
CA PRO A 54 -9.30 1.13 4.03
C PRO A 54 -8.45 1.12 5.31
N LEU A 55 -7.65 0.08 5.55
CA LEU A 55 -6.74 0.03 6.70
C LEU A 55 -5.64 1.10 6.61
N TYR A 56 -4.98 1.25 5.46
CA TYR A 56 -3.96 2.27 5.23
C TYR A 56 -4.53 3.68 5.41
N ARG A 57 -5.75 3.91 4.94
CA ARG A 57 -6.42 5.20 5.14
C ARG A 57 -6.81 5.42 6.60
N GLY A 58 -7.27 4.37 7.28
CA GLY A 58 -7.58 4.38 8.70
C GLY A 58 -6.37 4.75 9.55
N ILE A 59 -5.20 4.16 9.27
CA ILE A 59 -3.99 4.48 10.05
C ILE A 59 -3.48 5.88 9.76
N ILE A 60 -3.54 6.35 8.52
CA ILE A 60 -3.20 7.73 8.17
C ILE A 60 -4.12 8.71 8.90
N TYR A 61 -5.43 8.43 8.91
CA TYR A 61 -6.40 9.25 9.66
C TYR A 61 -6.09 9.25 11.16
N ALA A 62 -5.77 8.09 11.74
CA ALA A 62 -5.38 7.98 13.14
C ALA A 62 -4.10 8.77 13.45
N ILE A 63 -3.09 8.69 12.56
CA ILE A 63 -1.84 9.45 12.67
C ILE A 63 -2.12 10.95 12.62
N ASP A 64 -2.98 11.39 11.70
CA ASP A 64 -3.33 12.78 11.53
C ASP A 64 -4.05 13.36 12.75
N LYS A 65 -4.89 12.56 13.40
CA LYS A 65 -5.64 12.95 14.60
C LYS A 65 -4.81 12.94 15.88
N ARG A 66 -3.89 11.99 16.05
CA ARG A 66 -3.15 11.80 17.32
C ARG A 66 -1.81 12.49 17.38
N PHE A 67 -1.12 12.64 16.26
CA PHE A 67 0.23 13.20 16.25
C PHE A 67 0.20 14.59 15.63
N THR A 68 1.19 15.41 15.93
CA THR A 68 1.39 16.74 15.32
C THR A 68 2.79 16.82 14.71
N SER A 69 3.79 16.24 15.37
CA SER A 69 5.16 16.11 14.89
C SER A 69 5.44 14.73 14.26
N TYR A 70 6.43 14.66 13.36
CA TYR A 70 6.95 13.43 12.71
C TYR A 70 5.95 12.59 11.92
N LYS A 71 4.79 13.15 11.56
CA LYS A 71 3.76 12.48 10.75
C LYS A 71 4.32 11.87 9.46
N ASP A 72 5.24 12.60 8.84
CA ASP A 72 5.96 12.24 7.62
C ASP A 72 6.60 10.85 7.69
N LEU A 73 7.20 10.50 8.83
CA LEU A 73 7.83 9.19 9.05
C LEU A 73 6.80 8.14 9.53
N LEU A 74 5.79 8.59 10.28
CA LEU A 74 4.75 7.71 10.81
C LEU A 74 3.83 7.15 9.71
N TYR A 75 3.62 7.87 8.60
CA TYR A 75 2.79 7.37 7.49
C TYR A 75 3.33 6.07 6.89
N PRO A 76 4.58 6.00 6.36
CA PRO A 76 5.11 4.76 5.81
C PRO A 76 5.24 3.67 6.88
N LEU A 77 5.71 4.00 8.10
CA LEU A 77 5.84 3.00 9.17
C LEU A 77 4.49 2.41 9.59
N GLY A 78 3.47 3.23 9.76
CA GLY A 78 2.13 2.78 10.10
C GLY A 78 1.54 1.88 9.01
N CYS A 79 1.65 2.30 7.75
CA CYS A 79 1.17 1.50 6.62
C CYS A 79 1.95 0.19 6.46
N MET A 80 3.27 0.19 6.69
CA MET A 80 4.08 -1.05 6.69
C MET A 80 3.60 -2.00 7.77
N LEU A 81 3.45 -1.55 9.02
CA LEU A 81 3.06 -2.38 10.17
C LEU A 81 1.70 -3.07 10.01
N LEU A 82 0.84 -2.55 9.12
CA LEU A 82 -0.43 -3.18 8.79
C LEU A 82 -0.29 -4.46 7.98
N PHE A 83 0.91 -4.86 7.54
CA PHE A 83 1.14 -6.07 6.74
C PHE A 83 0.60 -7.35 7.36
N ALA A 84 0.58 -7.43 8.70
CA ALA A 84 0.19 -8.63 9.42
C ALA A 84 -1.30 -8.98 9.22
N VAL A 85 -2.18 -7.97 9.18
CA VAL A 85 -3.64 -8.16 9.05
C VAL A 85 -4.05 -8.77 7.70
N PRO A 86 -3.68 -8.19 6.54
CA PRO A 86 -4.04 -8.76 5.25
C PRO A 86 -3.29 -10.06 4.95
N THR A 87 -2.06 -10.24 5.47
CA THR A 87 -1.36 -11.52 5.33
C THR A 87 -2.06 -12.63 6.12
N ALA A 88 -2.47 -12.36 7.36
CA ALA A 88 -3.25 -13.29 8.16
C ALA A 88 -4.59 -13.62 7.49
N ALA A 89 -5.25 -12.64 6.88
CA ALA A 89 -6.50 -12.87 6.13
C ALA A 89 -6.29 -13.82 4.93
N ILE A 90 -5.22 -13.62 4.14
CA ILE A 90 -4.89 -14.52 3.02
C ILE A 90 -4.59 -15.94 3.52
N MET A 91 -3.78 -16.04 4.57
CA MET A 91 -3.40 -17.33 5.17
C MET A 91 -4.60 -18.08 5.72
N LEU A 92 -5.59 -17.37 6.31
CA LEU A 92 -6.83 -17.99 6.77
C LEU A 92 -7.70 -18.54 5.63
N ILE A 93 -7.67 -17.92 4.45
CA ILE A 93 -8.54 -18.31 3.33
C ILE A 93 -7.91 -19.44 2.51
N TRP A 94 -6.58 -19.44 2.31
CA TRP A 94 -5.90 -20.34 1.37
C TRP A 94 -4.72 -21.13 1.94
N GLY A 95 -4.31 -20.89 3.18
CA GLY A 95 -3.07 -21.41 3.75
C GLY A 95 -3.23 -22.13 5.08
N ASP A 96 -2.10 -22.63 5.58
CA ASP A 96 -1.94 -23.10 6.96
C ASP A 96 -1.52 -21.90 7.84
N MET A 97 -1.97 -21.86 9.09
CA MET A 97 -1.78 -20.71 10.01
C MET A 97 -0.35 -20.62 10.58
N LYS A 98 0.66 -20.81 9.72
CA LYS A 98 2.08 -20.73 10.07
C LYS A 98 2.67 -19.43 9.51
N PRO A 99 2.96 -18.43 10.37
CA PRO A 99 3.39 -17.10 9.93
C PRO A 99 4.78 -17.07 9.27
N PHE A 100 5.56 -18.15 9.37
CA PHE A 100 6.92 -18.24 8.81
C PHE A 100 7.03 -19.17 7.61
N LEU A 101 5.91 -19.52 6.98
CA LEU A 101 5.91 -20.23 5.70
C LEU A 101 6.52 -19.35 4.59
N PRO A 102 7.20 -19.94 3.60
CA PRO A 102 7.68 -19.24 2.41
C PRO A 102 6.61 -18.35 1.75
N GLU A 103 5.40 -18.87 1.64
CA GLU A 103 4.24 -18.18 1.07
C GLU A 103 3.84 -16.98 1.93
N ALA A 104 3.88 -17.11 3.25
CA ALA A 104 3.58 -16.02 4.17
C ALA A 104 4.62 -14.90 4.06
N MET A 105 5.89 -15.25 3.91
CA MET A 105 6.96 -14.27 3.70
C MET A 105 6.80 -13.49 2.40
N LEU A 106 6.34 -14.14 1.33
CA LEU A 106 6.01 -13.46 0.08
C LEU A 106 4.87 -12.45 0.26
N PHE A 107 3.78 -12.82 0.92
CA PHE A 107 2.70 -11.88 1.22
C PHE A 107 3.12 -10.77 2.18
N HIS A 108 3.91 -11.06 3.22
CA HIS A 108 4.48 -10.04 4.09
C HIS A 108 5.27 -9.01 3.27
N SER A 109 6.16 -9.46 2.39
CA SER A 109 6.95 -8.55 1.56
C SER A 109 6.10 -7.69 0.63
N PHE A 110 5.05 -8.28 0.05
CA PHE A 110 4.07 -7.58 -0.78
C PHE A 110 3.39 -6.43 0.00
N PHE A 111 2.84 -6.71 1.18
CA PHE A 111 2.11 -5.71 1.96
C PHE A 111 3.01 -4.69 2.65
N ILE A 112 4.22 -5.09 3.06
CA ILE A 112 5.21 -4.17 3.60
C ILE A 112 5.59 -3.14 2.53
N MET A 113 5.94 -3.59 1.32
CA MET A 113 6.33 -2.67 0.26
C MET A 113 5.15 -1.82 -0.20
N SER A 114 3.96 -2.41 -0.32
CA SER A 114 2.74 -1.66 -0.66
C SER A 114 2.46 -0.56 0.37
N GLY A 115 2.59 -0.89 1.66
CA GLY A 115 2.40 0.07 2.76
C GLY A 115 3.42 1.19 2.74
N LEU A 116 4.70 0.86 2.49
CA LEU A 116 5.77 1.85 2.33
C LEU A 116 5.45 2.84 1.21
N ILE A 117 5.14 2.33 0.01
CA ILE A 117 4.82 3.16 -1.16
C ILE A 117 3.59 4.01 -0.89
N PHE A 118 2.53 3.43 -0.32
CA PHE A 118 1.31 4.17 -0.03
C PHE A 118 1.54 5.32 0.96
N GLY A 119 2.29 5.06 2.04
CA GLY A 119 2.65 6.07 3.03
C GLY A 119 3.53 7.18 2.45
N LEU A 120 4.50 6.82 1.59
CA LEU A 120 5.34 7.78 0.87
C LEU A 120 4.53 8.62 -0.11
N CYS A 121 3.63 8.02 -0.90
CA CYS A 121 2.73 8.75 -1.78
C CYS A 121 1.88 9.75 -0.99
N HIS A 122 1.31 9.33 0.14
CA HIS A 122 0.52 10.22 0.99
C HIS A 122 1.36 11.41 1.49
N TRP A 123 2.57 11.13 1.96
CA TRP A 123 3.51 12.16 2.41
C TRP A 123 3.84 13.18 1.31
N VAL A 124 4.22 12.70 0.12
CA VAL A 124 4.59 13.55 -1.02
C VAL A 124 3.39 14.39 -1.49
N ILE A 125 2.21 13.80 -1.62
CA ILE A 125 1.01 14.51 -2.09
C ILE A 125 0.57 15.57 -1.08
N LYS A 126 0.75 15.33 0.22
CA LYS A 126 0.43 16.32 1.26
C LYS A 126 1.37 17.53 1.26
N LYS A 127 2.60 17.36 0.76
CA LYS A 127 3.58 18.45 0.59
C LYS A 127 3.42 19.23 -0.71
N MET A 128 2.63 18.74 -1.67
CA MET A 128 2.37 19.49 -2.91
C MET A 128 1.55 20.76 -2.61
N PRO A 129 1.93 21.92 -3.16
CA PRO A 129 1.12 23.12 -3.06
C PRO A 129 -0.26 22.88 -3.69
N PRO A 130 -1.34 23.53 -3.19
CA PRO A 130 -2.62 23.48 -3.87
C PRO A 130 -2.40 23.98 -5.30
N PHE A 131 -2.87 23.19 -6.27
CA PHE A 131 -2.78 23.57 -7.67
C PHE A 131 -3.56 24.88 -7.81
N SER A 132 -2.84 25.97 -7.99
CA SER A 132 -3.42 27.30 -8.16
C SER A 132 -4.30 27.24 -9.40
N ASP A 133 -5.61 27.33 -9.23
CA ASP A 133 -6.50 27.76 -10.30
C ASP A 133 -6.04 29.18 -10.66
N SER A 134 -5.27 29.30 -11.73
CA SER A 134 -4.99 30.58 -12.36
C SER A 134 -6.29 31.06 -13.03
N SER A 135 -7.24 31.55 -12.24
CA SER A 135 -8.25 32.46 -12.75
C SER A 135 -7.59 33.84 -12.86
N PRO A 136 -7.53 34.45 -14.06
CA PRO A 136 -7.04 35.81 -14.17
C PRO A 136 -8.07 36.72 -13.50
N THR A 137 -7.76 37.19 -12.30
CA THR A 137 -8.46 38.35 -11.72
C THR A 137 -8.22 39.54 -12.63
N TYR A 138 -9.17 39.81 -13.52
CA TYR A 138 -9.31 41.13 -14.14
C TYR A 138 -9.50 42.14 -13.01
N LYS A 139 -8.48 42.96 -12.77
CA LYS A 139 -8.64 44.17 -11.98
C LYS A 139 -9.50 45.14 -12.82
N SER A 140 -10.70 45.41 -12.32
CA SER A 140 -11.56 46.53 -12.75
C SER A 140 -10.91 47.87 -12.43
#